data_AF-A0A2E4LKK4-F1
#
_entry.id   AF-A0A2E4LKK4-F1
#
_cell.length_a   1.000
_cell.length_b   1.000
_cell.length_c   1.000
_cell.angle_alpha   90.00
_cell.angle_beta   90.00
_cell.angle_gamma   90.00
#
_symmetry.space_group_name_H-M   'P 1'
#
loop_
_entity.id
_entity.type
_entity.pdbx_description
1 polymer ?
#
loop_
_entity_poly.entity_id
_entity_poly.type
_entity_poly.pdbx_seq_one_letter_code
_entity_poly.pdbx_strand_id
1 'polypeptide(L)'
;MAVITLLSDFVDGTSMALVEDTDLGNLNDYMTQSQGRLWAGVQQRRRQRGLTTIRRGPGAIYFAPDETATEAVERYLQSATGTEEEQTAFAAMKDAGVSIAPHVGAEAERTALLDGQLRDVRPQAKAQGFN
;
A
#
# COMPACT_ATOMS: atom_id res chain seq x y z
N MET A 1 1.59 15.82 -12.50
CA MET A 1 2.77 14.94 -12.40
C MET A 1 2.28 13.64 -11.77
N ALA A 2 2.80 12.49 -12.19
CA ALA A 2 2.34 11.23 -11.64
C ALA A 2 2.91 11.02 -10.23
N VAL A 3 2.12 10.39 -9.38
CA VAL A 3 2.42 10.18 -7.97
C VAL A 3 2.28 8.70 -7.65
N ILE A 4 3.25 8.16 -6.90
CA ILE A 4 3.14 6.83 -6.31
C ILE A 4 2.97 6.96 -4.81
N THR A 5 1.97 6.26 -4.28
CA THR A 5 1.78 6.11 -2.84
C THR A 5 1.93 4.66 -2.44
N LEU A 6 2.79 4.37 -1.46
CA LEU A 6 2.90 3.08 -0.78
C LEU A 6 2.22 3.16 0.58
N LEU A 7 1.14 2.42 0.78
CA LEU A 7 0.55 2.15 2.10
C LEU A 7 1.09 0.82 2.64
N SER A 8 1.44 0.76 3.93
CA SER A 8 1.88 -0.47 4.58
C SER A 8 1.40 -0.54 6.03
N ASP A 9 0.94 -1.74 6.40
CA ASP A 9 0.54 -2.06 7.78
C ASP A 9 1.63 -2.83 8.51
N PHE A 10 1.71 -2.63 9.82
CA PHE A 10 2.76 -3.16 10.68
C PHE A 10 2.19 -4.00 11.82
N VAL A 11 3.02 -4.89 12.36
CA VAL A 11 2.63 -5.81 13.45
C VAL A 11 2.33 -5.10 14.77
N ASP A 12 2.74 -3.84 14.91
CA ASP A 12 2.41 -2.99 16.07
C ASP A 12 1.03 -2.33 15.95
N GLY A 13 0.25 -2.67 14.92
CA GLY A 13 -1.09 -2.14 14.69
C GLY A 13 -1.11 -0.75 14.02
N THR A 14 0.06 -0.19 13.68
CA THR A 14 0.15 1.08 12.97
C THR A 14 0.25 0.87 11.45
N SER A 15 -0.11 1.91 10.71
CA SER A 15 0.05 1.98 9.25
C SER A 15 0.92 3.17 8.88
N MET A 16 1.57 3.11 7.72
CA MET A 16 2.32 4.24 7.16
C MET A 16 2.10 4.32 5.66
N ALA A 17 1.72 5.52 5.20
CA ALA A 17 1.74 5.89 3.80
C ALA A 17 3.02 6.67 3.49
N LEU A 18 3.65 6.37 2.35
CA LEU A 18 4.74 7.14 1.79
C LEU A 18 4.46 7.48 0.34
N VAL A 19 4.62 8.75 0.00
CA VAL A 19 4.34 9.30 -1.32
C VAL A 19 5.66 9.74 -1.96
N GLU A 20 5.81 9.50 -3.26
CA GLU A 20 6.84 10.12 -4.09
C GLU A 20 6.31 10.48 -5.47
N ASP A 21 6.85 11.56 -6.03
CA ASP A 21 6.63 11.94 -7.42
C ASP A 21 7.40 10.99 -8.34
N THR A 22 6.84 10.72 -9.52
CA THR A 22 7.49 9.89 -10.54
C THR A 22 7.26 10.45 -11.94
N ASP A 23 8.30 10.36 -12.77
CA ASP A 23 8.22 10.66 -14.21
C ASP A 23 7.83 9.42 -15.04
N LEU A 24 7.67 8.27 -14.38
CA LEU A 24 7.31 7.01 -15.05
C LEU A 24 5.83 7.02 -15.44
N GLY A 25 5.55 6.61 -16.68
CA GLY A 25 4.23 6.74 -17.28
C GLY A 25 3.19 5.72 -16.79
N ASN A 26 3.61 4.68 -16.07
CA ASN A 26 2.70 3.67 -15.53
C ASN A 26 3.31 2.92 -14.34
N LEU A 27 2.43 2.18 -13.64
CA LEU A 27 2.78 1.38 -12.47
C LEU A 27 3.77 0.25 -12.78
N ASN A 28 3.70 -0.37 -13.96
CA ASN A 28 4.58 -1.50 -14.30
C ASN A 28 6.04 -1.04 -14.45
N ASP A 29 6.25 0.10 -15.12
CA ASP A 29 7.56 0.72 -15.26
C ASP A 29 8.12 1.11 -13.89
N TYR A 30 7.29 1.66 -13.02
CA TYR A 30 7.67 1.98 -11.64
C TYR A 30 8.09 0.74 -10.85
N MET A 31 7.27 -0.32 -10.87
CA MET A 31 7.55 -1.56 -10.15
C MET A 31 8.82 -2.26 -10.62
N THR A 32 9.24 -2.01 -11.86
CA THR A 32 10.46 -2.57 -12.46
C THR A 32 11.69 -1.72 -12.14
N GLN A 33 11.60 -0.40 -12.27
CA GLN A 33 12.75 0.51 -12.18
C GLN A 33 13.04 1.01 -10.76
N SER A 34 12.01 1.15 -9.94
CA SER A 34 12.09 1.75 -8.60
C SER A 34 11.74 0.75 -7.49
N GLN A 35 11.94 -0.54 -7.74
CA GLN A 35 11.57 -1.61 -6.81
C GLN A 35 12.19 -1.37 -5.43
N GLY A 36 11.33 -1.25 -4.42
CA GLY A 36 11.75 -1.11 -3.02
C GLY A 36 12.22 0.29 -2.59
N ARG A 37 12.23 1.30 -3.47
CA ARG A 37 12.62 2.68 -3.10
C ARG A 37 11.73 3.26 -1.99
N LEU A 38 10.41 3.27 -2.23
CA LEU A 38 9.44 3.68 -1.21
C LEU A 38 9.52 2.81 0.03
N TRP A 39 9.79 1.51 -0.11
CA TRP A 39 9.90 0.64 1.05
C TRP A 39 11.10 1.01 1.93
N ALA A 40 12.26 1.31 1.34
CA ALA A 40 13.42 1.80 2.08
C ALA A 40 13.10 3.10 2.83
N GLY A 41 12.37 4.02 2.20
CA GLY A 41 11.91 5.25 2.83
C GLY A 41 10.98 5.01 4.02
N VAL A 42 10.03 4.07 3.90
CA VAL A 42 9.15 3.66 5.01
C VAL A 42 9.96 3.08 6.16
N GLN A 43 10.90 2.17 5.88
CA GLN A 43 11.77 1.59 6.91
C GLN A 43 12.59 2.66 7.64
N GLN A 44 13.18 3.59 6.89
CA GLN A 44 13.98 4.68 7.47
C GLN A 44 13.15 5.55 8.42
N ARG A 45 11.97 6.00 7.98
CA ARG A 45 11.08 6.86 8.79
C ARG A 45 10.59 6.15 10.05
N ARG A 46 10.31 4.84 9.95
CA ARG A 46 9.89 4.05 11.12
C ARG A 46 11.02 3.86 12.12
N ARG A 47 12.24 3.54 11.65
CA ARG A 47 13.44 3.48 12.52
C ARG A 47 13.69 4.80 13.24
N GLN A 48 13.58 5.93 12.55
CA GLN A 48 13.72 7.27 13.14
C GLN A 48 12.69 7.56 14.25
N ARG A 49 11.51 6.93 14.18
CA ARG A 49 10.43 7.06 15.17
C ARG A 49 10.46 5.97 16.24
N GLY A 50 11.46 5.07 16.23
CA GLY A 50 11.54 3.94 17.15
C GLY A 50 10.42 2.90 16.96
N LEU A 51 9.79 2.86 15.78
CA LEU A 51 8.69 1.93 15.46
C LEU A 51 9.21 0.64 14.81
N THR A 52 8.45 -0.45 14.94
CA THR A 52 8.82 -1.73 14.28
C THR A 52 8.87 -1.56 12.76
N THR A 53 9.79 -2.23 12.08
CA THR A 53 9.80 -2.31 10.61
C THR A 53 9.16 -3.59 10.07
N ILE A 54 8.63 -4.45 10.96
CA ILE A 54 8.02 -5.72 10.58
C ILE A 54 6.60 -5.46 10.07
N ARG A 55 6.35 -5.79 8.80
CA ARG A 55 5.04 -5.65 8.18
C ARG A 55 4.06 -6.72 8.67
N ARG A 56 2.78 -6.37 8.69
CA ARG A 56 1.68 -7.32 8.92
C ARG A 56 1.34 -8.13 7.66
N GLY A 57 1.67 -7.61 6.48
CA GLY A 57 1.39 -8.23 5.18
C GLY A 57 1.97 -7.40 4.03
N PRO A 58 1.64 -7.74 2.77
CA PRO A 58 2.02 -6.91 1.64
C PRO A 58 1.44 -5.49 1.80
N GLY A 59 2.21 -4.50 1.37
CA GLY A 59 1.70 -3.14 1.23
C GLY A 59 0.83 -3.00 -0.02
N ALA A 60 0.20 -1.85 -0.19
CA ALA A 60 -0.50 -1.48 -1.41
C ALA A 60 0.22 -0.29 -2.07
N ILE A 61 0.49 -0.39 -3.36
CA ILE A 61 0.91 0.74 -4.19
C ILE A 61 -0.29 1.26 -4.96
N TYR A 62 -0.41 2.58 -4.96
CA TYR A 62 -1.33 3.36 -5.76
C TYR A 62 -0.52 4.23 -6.72
N PHE A 63 -0.71 4.06 -8.02
CA PHE A 63 -0.19 4.95 -9.05
C PHE A 63 -1.30 5.88 -9.51
N ALA A 64 -1.13 7.17 -9.24
CA ALA A 64 -1.98 8.23 -9.71
C ALA A 64 -1.31 8.93 -10.91
N PRO A 65 -1.89 8.86 -12.13
CA PRO A 65 -1.27 9.48 -13.31
C PRO A 65 -1.28 11.02 -13.28
N ASP A 66 -2.21 11.62 -12.53
CA ASP A 66 -2.41 13.06 -12.47
C ASP A 66 -2.91 13.53 -11.09
N GLU A 67 -3.15 14.84 -10.98
CA GLU A 67 -3.59 15.49 -9.74
C GLU A 67 -4.98 15.02 -9.29
N THR A 68 -5.92 14.82 -10.22
CA THR A 68 -7.27 14.32 -9.91
C THR A 68 -7.20 12.91 -9.32
N ALA A 69 -6.37 12.04 -9.91
CA ALA A 69 -6.12 10.71 -9.37
C ALA A 69 -5.42 10.75 -8.00
N THR A 70 -4.53 11.73 -7.79
CA THR A 70 -3.81 11.92 -6.52
C THR A 70 -4.78 12.30 -5.40
N GLU A 71 -5.67 13.27 -5.65
CA GLU A 71 -6.72 13.65 -4.69
C GLU A 71 -7.67 12.49 -4.37
N ALA A 72 -7.98 11.65 -5.36
CA ALA A 72 -8.80 10.46 -5.15
C ALA A 72 -8.12 9.45 -4.23
N VAL A 73 -6.80 9.23 -4.39
CA VAL A 73 -6.01 8.38 -3.49
C VAL A 73 -5.98 8.95 -2.08
N GLU A 74 -5.74 10.25 -1.93
CA GLU A 74 -5.71 10.90 -0.60
C GLU A 74 -7.05 10.77 0.12
N ARG A 75 -8.17 11.01 -0.59
CA ARG A 75 -9.51 10.85 -0.04
C ARG A 75 -9.77 9.42 0.41
N TYR A 76 -9.35 8.43 -0.37
CA TYR A 76 -9.46 7.02 0.04
C TYR A 76 -8.64 6.74 1.31
N LEU A 77 -7.39 7.19 1.36
CA LEU A 77 -6.51 6.94 2.51
C LEU A 77 -6.93 7.67 3.80
N GLN A 78 -7.74 8.73 3.68
CA GLN A 78 -8.31 9.46 4.82
C GLN A 78 -9.65 8.89 5.30
N SER A 79 -10.32 8.08 4.46
CA SER A 79 -11.60 7.48 4.80
C SER A 79 -11.46 6.42 5.89
N ALA A 80 -12.47 6.30 6.75
CA ALA A 80 -12.50 5.27 7.76
C ALA A 80 -12.81 3.90 7.14
N THR A 81 -12.02 2.88 7.47
CA THR A 81 -12.20 1.52 6.95
C THR A 81 -13.59 0.97 7.28
N GLY A 82 -14.23 0.35 6.29
CA GLY A 82 -15.55 -0.26 6.38
C GLY A 82 -16.71 0.71 6.18
N THR A 83 -16.46 1.97 5.87
CA THR A 83 -17.52 2.98 5.69
C THR A 83 -18.00 3.06 4.23
N GLU A 84 -19.20 3.62 4.03
CA GLU A 84 -19.70 3.98 2.70
C GLU A 84 -18.82 5.04 2.02
N GLU A 85 -18.20 5.90 2.82
CA GLU A 85 -17.22 6.88 2.34
C GLU A 85 -15.99 6.18 1.73
N GLU A 86 -15.46 5.15 2.38
CA GLU A 86 -14.35 4.35 1.84
C GLU A 86 -14.72 3.71 0.50
N GLN A 87 -15.92 3.13 0.41
CA GLN A 87 -16.39 2.49 -0.83
C GLN A 87 -16.54 3.51 -1.97
N THR A 88 -17.07 4.69 -1.65
CA THR A 88 -17.23 5.79 -2.61
C THR A 88 -15.88 6.34 -3.06
N ALA A 89 -14.94 6.54 -2.13
CA ALA A 89 -13.60 6.99 -2.45
C ALA A 89 -12.83 5.94 -3.27
N PHE A 90 -13.04 4.65 -2.98
CA PHE A 90 -12.44 3.56 -3.75
C PHE A 90 -12.97 3.49 -5.18
N ALA A 91 -14.27 3.70 -5.38
CA ALA A 91 -14.85 3.83 -6.72
C ALA A 91 -14.27 5.03 -7.48
N ALA A 92 -14.19 6.20 -6.82
CA ALA A 92 -13.63 7.41 -7.40
C ALA A 92 -12.15 7.24 -7.82
N MET A 93 -11.34 6.51 -7.04
CA MET A 93 -9.97 6.17 -7.44
C MET A 93 -9.94 5.38 -8.75
N LYS A 94 -10.80 4.38 -8.90
CA LYS A 94 -10.86 3.57 -10.12
C LYS A 94 -11.28 4.39 -11.33
N ASP A 95 -12.29 5.25 -11.16
CA ASP A 95 -12.78 6.13 -12.21
C ASP A 95 -11.73 7.18 -12.62
N ALA A 96 -10.90 7.63 -11.68
CA ALA A 96 -9.77 8.52 -11.94
C ALA A 96 -8.54 7.80 -12.56
N GLY A 97 -8.63 6.51 -12.89
CA GLY A 97 -7.55 5.78 -13.55
C GLY A 97 -6.40 5.37 -12.63
N VAL A 98 -6.61 5.35 -11.31
CA VAL A 98 -5.60 4.89 -10.35
C VAL A 98 -5.31 3.40 -10.57
N SER A 99 -4.05 3.05 -10.74
CA SER A 99 -3.61 1.65 -10.79
C SER A 99 -3.18 1.20 -9.39
N ILE A 100 -3.63 0.01 -8.96
CA ILE A 100 -3.35 -0.54 -7.64
C ILE A 100 -2.63 -1.88 -7.78
N ALA A 101 -1.52 -2.06 -7.06
CA ALA A 101 -0.82 -3.34 -7.00
C ALA A 101 -0.34 -3.67 -5.59
N PRO A 102 -0.25 -4.97 -5.22
CA PRO A 102 0.41 -5.37 -4.00
C PRO A 102 1.91 -5.06 -4.07
N HIS A 103 2.44 -4.42 -3.03
CA HIS A 103 3.87 -4.27 -2.82
C HIS A 103 4.36 -5.27 -1.79
N VAL A 104 4.88 -6.37 -2.31
CA VAL A 104 5.63 -7.34 -1.53
C VAL A 104 7.04 -6.78 -1.31
N GLY A 105 7.49 -6.66 -0.05
CA GLY A 105 8.83 -6.17 0.28
C GLY A 105 9.92 -7.18 -0.08
N ALA A 106 10.90 -7.34 0.81
CA ALA A 106 12.10 -8.15 0.58
C ALA A 106 11.77 -9.59 0.10
N GLU A 107 12.75 -10.25 -0.51
CA GLU A 107 12.62 -11.59 -1.13
C GLU A 107 11.96 -12.66 -0.22
N ALA A 108 12.16 -12.56 1.10
CA ALA A 108 11.48 -13.41 2.08
C ALA A 108 9.94 -13.19 2.12
N GLU A 109 9.45 -11.95 1.96
CA GLU A 109 8.01 -11.66 1.85
C GLU A 109 7.44 -12.15 0.52
N ARG A 110 8.24 -12.10 -0.56
CA ARG A 110 7.89 -12.67 -1.88
C ARG A 110 7.76 -14.18 -1.80
N THR A 111 8.69 -14.83 -1.12
CA THR A 111 8.67 -16.27 -0.87
C THR A 111 7.46 -16.66 -0.02
N ALA A 112 7.15 -15.93 1.06
CA ALA A 112 5.98 -16.21 1.91
C ALA A 112 4.63 -16.10 1.17
N LEU A 113 4.50 -15.18 0.22
CA LEU A 113 3.29 -15.01 -0.60
C LEU A 113 3.20 -16.03 -1.75
N LEU A 114 4.33 -16.38 -2.38
CA LEU A 114 4.38 -17.37 -3.47
C LEU A 114 4.30 -18.82 -2.96
N ASP A 115 4.86 -19.11 -1.78
CA ASP A 115 4.88 -20.45 -1.19
C ASP A 115 3.60 -20.79 -0.38
N GLY A 116 2.61 -19.90 -0.38
CA GLY A 116 1.30 -20.23 0.20
C GLY A 116 1.33 -20.57 1.69
N GLN A 117 2.21 -19.94 2.49
CA GLN A 117 2.14 -20.04 3.95
C GLN A 117 1.02 -19.17 4.54
N LEU A 118 -0.20 -19.45 4.09
CA LEU A 118 -1.43 -19.31 4.89
C LEU A 118 -1.56 -20.43 5.95
N ARG A 119 -0.50 -21.22 6.19
CA ARG A 119 -0.58 -22.42 7.02
C ARG A 119 -0.64 -22.18 8.53
N ASP A 120 -0.45 -20.95 9.01
CA ASP A 120 -0.64 -20.64 10.43
C ASP A 120 -1.09 -19.19 10.69
N VAL A 121 -1.97 -18.67 9.83
CA VAL A 121 -2.70 -17.44 10.15
C VAL A 121 -3.67 -17.77 11.29
N ARG A 122 -3.25 -17.50 12.54
CA ARG A 122 -4.09 -17.64 13.73
C ARG A 122 -5.43 -16.92 13.48
N PRO A 123 -6.55 -17.38 14.07
CA PRO A 123 -7.90 -16.88 13.76
C PRO A 123 -8.08 -15.35 13.84
N GLN A 124 -7.19 -14.63 14.51
CA GLN A 124 -7.19 -13.17 14.64
C GLN A 124 -6.78 -12.40 13.37
N ALA A 125 -6.27 -13.07 12.34
CA ALA A 125 -6.00 -12.48 11.02
C ALA A 125 -6.94 -12.99 9.91
N LYS A 126 -7.95 -13.78 10.27
CA LYS A 126 -9.21 -13.80 9.52
C LYS A 126 -10.02 -12.59 10.01
N ALA A 127 -9.73 -11.42 9.47
CA ALA A 127 -10.75 -10.38 9.45
C ALA A 127 -11.94 -11.00 8.70
N GLN A 128 -12.96 -11.44 9.44
CA GLN A 128 -14.26 -11.65 8.86
C GLN A 128 -14.62 -10.30 8.26
N GLY A 129 -14.79 -10.27 6.94
CA GLY A 129 -15.46 -9.14 6.29
C GLY A 129 -16.70 -8.83 7.11
N PHE A 130 -16.85 -7.56 7.47
CA PHE A 130 -18.00 -7.09 8.23
C PHE A 130 -19.29 -7.56 7.54
N ASN A 131 -20.21 -8.13 8.32
CA ASN A 131 -21.59 -8.40 7.91
C ASN A 131 -22.34 -7.09 7.64
#